data_AF-A0A0C2D4P7-F1
#
_entry.id   AF-A0A0C2D4P7-F1
#
_cell.length_a   1.000
_cell.length_b   1.000
_cell.length_c   1.000
_cell.angle_alpha   90.00
_cell.angle_beta   90.00
_cell.angle_gamma   90.00
#
_symmetry.space_group_name_H-M   'P 1'
#
loop_
_entity.id
_entity.type
_entity.pdbx_description
1 polymer ?
#
loop_
_entity_poly.entity_id
_entity_poly.type
_entity_poly.pdbx_seq_one_letter_code
_entity_poly.pdbx_strand_id
1 'polypeptide(L)'
;MALKASSVPTGTSSVPAAACGKRIVGYYTGWGTREVTEDQIRRLTHVIFAFVATNPDGSIGFGAVSDEPDQGDAAAKAMQRFNDLRAKVRTAKSGTKMLFAVGGWENSQYFSSIAADPTKRANFVNHVANFLRDQQIDGVDVDWEYPVTGGATEGIPTDKREQVCMTTTIFEGHTLMNLPENYVTLLSDLRTRLTSLATELGRSVPYEITLASAAGEWTIRPGYDLNGIMQYADFINVMTYDYYGAWGSQWGAYTGPPSPLFYGSPPGFSGKLNADFTMKYYTCRSGKPSKLNMGVPFYGRYWENVGAAIDSNDEMWRTADPVGGVYQGGYLAWKDIPKNGWNRDSASFHEKTKAPYIYDSGSGRFLGFENVQSLQHKVNYAIDRNLGGLMIWAIDLDDYSNSLLDVVSSADLCSGGSGDTSSYQCVPIEDIRWWTPENSGPDKQGQCGKSAPLINGYYPVCDPDDPGYSCCGPAGYCGSGSEYCSCEMCVDYRTNPQKILDPPTQPTRPIQWYTMDAPEGQRGRCGSTVPTINGQMAICNPDDPFKHCCSNGGYCGTGAEFCECSGCVDYKTS
;
A
#
# COMPACT_ATOMS: atom_id res chain seq x y z
N MET A 1 3.40 -6.69 -48.99
CA MET A 1 2.46 -5.60 -48.62
C MET A 1 3.17 -4.69 -47.65
N ALA A 2 3.34 -3.41 -47.99
CA ALA A 2 3.95 -2.45 -47.08
C ALA A 2 3.05 -2.25 -45.85
N LEU A 3 3.58 -2.53 -44.66
CA LEU A 3 2.94 -2.20 -43.38
C LEU A 3 2.74 -0.68 -43.35
N LYS A 4 1.47 -0.25 -43.43
CA LYS A 4 1.08 1.16 -43.28
C LYS A 4 1.56 1.68 -41.93
N ALA A 5 2.00 2.94 -41.93
CA ALA A 5 2.46 3.69 -40.77
C ALA A 5 1.63 3.42 -39.52
N SER A 6 2.33 3.13 -38.42
CA SER A 6 1.82 2.89 -37.07
C SER A 6 0.66 3.83 -36.72
N SER A 7 -0.48 3.26 -36.33
CA SER A 7 -1.59 3.98 -35.71
C SER A 7 -1.21 4.39 -34.28
N VAL A 8 -0.35 5.40 -34.15
CA VAL A 8 -0.33 6.20 -32.91
C VAL A 8 -1.71 6.86 -32.82
N PRO A 9 -2.36 6.91 -31.64
CA PRO A 9 -3.59 7.65 -31.46
C PRO A 9 -3.44 9.05 -32.06
N THR A 10 -4.27 9.36 -33.06
CA THR A 10 -4.27 10.67 -33.71
C THR A 10 -5.21 11.58 -32.92
N GLY A 11 -4.67 12.64 -32.32
CA GLY A 11 -5.45 13.60 -31.54
C GLY A 11 -4.67 14.18 -30.36
N THR A 12 -5.08 15.36 -29.90
CA THR A 12 -4.58 15.99 -28.68
C THR A 12 -5.56 15.72 -27.54
N SER A 13 -5.06 15.27 -26.39
CA SER A 13 -5.91 15.11 -25.20
C SER A 13 -6.42 16.47 -24.73
N SER A 14 -7.73 16.55 -24.53
CA SER A 14 -8.41 17.70 -23.94
C SER A 14 -8.51 17.60 -22.41
N VAL A 15 -8.03 16.51 -21.81
CA VAL A 15 -8.03 16.33 -20.36
C VAL A 15 -6.99 17.29 -19.76
N PRO A 16 -7.35 18.13 -18.77
CA PRO A 16 -6.43 19.11 -18.18
C PRO A 16 -5.10 18.49 -17.73
N ALA A 17 -5.16 17.32 -17.08
CA ALA A 17 -4.00 16.57 -16.60
C ALA A 17 -2.95 16.28 -17.70
N ALA A 18 -3.39 16.07 -18.95
CA ALA A 18 -2.48 15.73 -20.05
C ALA A 18 -1.51 16.89 -20.40
N ALA A 19 -1.88 18.15 -20.09
CA ALA A 19 -1.08 19.32 -20.44
C ALA A 19 0.30 19.37 -19.74
N CYS A 20 0.44 18.68 -18.61
CA CYS A 20 1.66 18.63 -17.82
C CYS A 20 2.19 17.19 -17.63
N GLY A 21 1.68 16.22 -18.41
CA GLY A 21 2.08 14.81 -18.31
C GLY A 21 1.48 14.05 -17.10
N LYS A 22 0.50 14.65 -16.40
CA LYS A 22 -0.29 13.96 -15.37
C LYS A 22 -1.34 13.07 -16.03
N ARG A 23 -1.89 12.13 -15.25
CA ARG A 23 -2.74 11.07 -15.79
C ARG A 23 -4.08 10.96 -15.10
N ILE A 24 -5.10 10.74 -15.91
CA ILE A 24 -6.37 10.13 -15.51
C ILE A 24 -6.43 8.79 -16.22
N VAL A 25 -6.29 7.71 -15.45
CA VAL A 25 -6.29 6.32 -15.93
C VAL A 25 -7.61 5.67 -15.52
N GLY A 26 -8.29 4.98 -16.41
CA GLY A 26 -9.49 4.24 -16.03
C GLY A 26 -9.47 2.79 -16.53
N TYR A 27 -9.78 1.88 -15.62
CA TYR A 27 -9.99 0.47 -15.94
C TYR A 27 -11.40 0.26 -16.51
N TYR A 28 -11.50 -0.66 -17.48
CA TYR A 28 -12.75 -1.10 -18.08
C TYR A 28 -12.82 -2.62 -18.07
N THR A 29 -13.85 -3.17 -17.41
CA THR A 29 -13.91 -4.61 -17.15
C THR A 29 -14.47 -5.41 -18.34
N GLY A 30 -13.89 -6.58 -18.58
CA GLY A 30 -14.25 -7.52 -19.64
C GLY A 30 -15.46 -8.38 -19.31
N TRP A 31 -15.83 -8.46 -18.04
CA TRP A 31 -17.04 -9.14 -17.54
C TRP A 31 -18.19 -8.18 -17.21
N GLY A 32 -17.92 -6.87 -17.19
CA GLY A 32 -18.93 -5.84 -16.90
C GLY A 32 -20.11 -5.87 -17.86
N THR A 33 -21.24 -5.32 -17.41
CA THR A 33 -22.50 -5.28 -18.17
C THR A 33 -22.77 -3.95 -18.86
N ARG A 34 -22.01 -2.90 -18.51
CA ARG A 34 -22.15 -1.56 -19.07
C ARG A 34 -21.07 -1.31 -20.11
N GLU A 35 -21.47 -0.78 -21.26
CA GLU A 35 -20.55 -0.33 -22.29
C GLU A 35 -20.02 1.09 -21.97
N VAL A 36 -18.72 1.30 -22.20
CA VAL A 36 -18.12 2.64 -22.13
C VAL A 36 -18.52 3.47 -23.35
N THR A 37 -18.60 4.78 -23.20
CA THR A 37 -18.94 5.74 -24.27
C THR A 37 -17.69 6.46 -24.79
N GLU A 38 -17.76 7.00 -26.01
CA GLU A 38 -16.68 7.85 -26.56
C GLU A 38 -16.45 9.11 -25.71
N ASP A 39 -17.50 9.68 -25.13
CA ASP A 39 -17.40 10.83 -24.24
C ASP A 39 -16.59 10.50 -22.98
N GLN A 40 -16.87 9.36 -22.34
CA GLN A 40 -16.06 8.88 -21.22
C GLN A 40 -14.59 8.68 -21.62
N ILE A 41 -14.33 8.11 -22.79
CA ILE A 41 -12.95 7.92 -23.30
C ILE A 41 -12.22 9.25 -23.50
N ARG A 42 -12.90 10.28 -24.04
CA ARG A 42 -12.32 11.63 -24.24
C ARG A 42 -11.87 12.29 -22.94
N ARG A 43 -12.40 11.84 -21.80
CA ARG A 43 -12.11 12.36 -20.45
C ARG A 43 -10.95 11.63 -19.76
N LEU A 44 -10.33 10.66 -20.44
CA LEU A 44 -9.22 9.86 -19.92
C LEU A 44 -7.94 10.13 -20.71
N THR A 45 -6.82 10.09 -20.01
CA THR A 45 -5.50 10.04 -20.64
C THR A 45 -5.14 8.61 -21.07
N HIS A 46 -5.55 7.63 -20.25
CA HIS A 46 -5.31 6.22 -20.49
C HIS A 46 -6.58 5.42 -20.16
N VAL A 47 -6.89 4.43 -20.98
CA VAL A 47 -7.91 3.42 -20.68
C VAL A 47 -7.25 2.04 -20.71
N ILE A 48 -7.50 1.25 -19.66
CA ILE A 48 -6.90 -0.08 -19.49
C ILE A 48 -8.02 -1.12 -19.52
N PHE A 49 -7.97 -2.04 -20.49
CA PHE A 49 -8.91 -3.17 -20.54
C PHE A 49 -8.50 -4.26 -19.54
N ALA A 50 -9.34 -4.55 -18.55
CA ALA A 50 -9.14 -5.61 -17.57
C ALA A 50 -10.11 -6.78 -17.84
N PHE A 51 -9.71 -8.03 -17.99
CA PHE A 51 -8.34 -8.52 -18.10
C PHE A 51 -8.20 -9.41 -19.33
N VAL A 52 -6.96 -9.50 -19.82
CA VAL A 52 -6.52 -10.57 -20.71
C VAL A 52 -5.92 -11.66 -19.81
N ALA A 53 -6.41 -12.88 -19.96
CA ALA A 53 -5.99 -14.01 -19.13
C ALA A 53 -4.55 -14.44 -19.46
N THR A 54 -3.85 -14.92 -18.44
CA THR A 54 -2.53 -15.53 -18.49
C THR A 54 -2.67 -17.05 -18.28
N ASN A 55 -1.88 -17.83 -19.02
CA ASN A 55 -1.85 -19.29 -18.94
C ASN A 55 -0.56 -19.79 -18.26
N PRO A 56 -0.51 -21.05 -17.76
CA PRO A 56 0.64 -21.60 -17.04
C PRO A 56 1.97 -21.63 -17.81
N ASP A 57 1.91 -21.62 -19.14
CA ASP A 57 3.07 -21.62 -20.04
C ASP A 57 3.59 -20.21 -20.36
N GLY A 58 2.92 -19.18 -19.85
CA GLY A 58 3.19 -17.77 -20.15
C GLY A 58 2.37 -17.20 -21.31
N SER A 59 1.63 -18.00 -22.08
CA SER A 59 0.78 -17.43 -23.14
C SER A 59 -0.35 -16.57 -22.56
N ILE A 60 -0.85 -15.59 -23.33
CA ILE A 60 -1.98 -14.73 -22.95
C ILE A 60 -3.13 -14.85 -23.96
N GLY A 61 -4.37 -14.67 -23.50
CA GLY A 61 -5.56 -14.73 -24.34
C GLY A 61 -6.84 -14.33 -23.61
N PHE A 62 -7.96 -14.25 -24.32
CA PHE A 62 -9.25 -14.02 -23.67
C PHE A 62 -9.78 -15.31 -23.05
N GLY A 63 -10.15 -15.26 -21.78
CA GLY A 63 -10.62 -16.38 -20.98
C GLY A 63 -11.44 -15.90 -19.80
N ALA A 64 -11.88 -16.82 -18.94
CA ALA A 64 -12.45 -16.46 -17.65
C ALA A 64 -11.37 -15.84 -16.76
N VAL A 65 -11.62 -14.63 -16.26
CA VAL A 65 -10.70 -13.82 -15.44
C VAL A 65 -11.37 -13.27 -14.17
N SER A 66 -12.59 -13.74 -13.89
CA SER A 66 -13.42 -13.30 -12.77
C SER A 66 -14.26 -14.48 -12.27
N ASP A 67 -14.63 -14.45 -11.00
CA ASP A 67 -15.52 -15.42 -10.35
C ASP A 67 -17.01 -15.26 -10.73
N GLU A 68 -17.35 -14.30 -11.59
CA GLU A 68 -18.70 -14.15 -12.13
C GLU A 68 -19.14 -15.45 -12.83
N PRO A 69 -20.37 -15.94 -12.60
CA PRO A 69 -20.85 -17.19 -13.16
C PRO A 69 -20.70 -17.24 -14.70
N ASP A 70 -19.76 -18.06 -15.18
CA ASP A 70 -19.52 -18.24 -16.61
C ASP A 70 -20.69 -19.05 -17.22
N GLN A 71 -21.38 -18.44 -18.19
CA GLN A 71 -22.43 -19.09 -18.98
C GLN A 71 -21.86 -19.88 -20.17
N GLY A 72 -20.53 -20.05 -20.22
CA GLY A 72 -19.80 -20.76 -21.26
C GLY A 72 -19.30 -19.87 -22.41
N ASP A 73 -19.31 -18.54 -22.22
CA ASP A 73 -18.99 -17.55 -23.26
C ASP A 73 -18.13 -16.36 -22.78
N ALA A 74 -17.57 -16.42 -21.56
CA ALA A 74 -16.77 -15.34 -20.97
C ALA A 74 -15.67 -14.81 -21.91
N ALA A 75 -14.93 -15.71 -22.57
CA ALA A 75 -13.89 -15.34 -23.53
C ALA A 75 -14.43 -14.54 -24.73
N ALA A 76 -15.59 -14.93 -25.27
CA ALA A 76 -16.21 -14.27 -26.41
C ALA A 76 -16.74 -12.88 -26.03
N LYS A 77 -17.37 -12.76 -24.85
CA LYS A 77 -17.83 -11.48 -24.28
C LYS A 77 -16.67 -10.52 -24.04
N ALA A 78 -15.60 -10.98 -23.40
CA ALA A 78 -14.42 -10.16 -23.15
C ALA A 78 -13.78 -9.68 -24.47
N MET A 79 -13.64 -10.57 -25.46
CA MET A 79 -13.15 -10.22 -26.79
C MET A 79 -14.05 -9.18 -27.49
N GLN A 80 -15.36 -9.32 -27.39
CA GLN A 80 -16.30 -8.35 -27.97
C GLN A 80 -16.14 -6.97 -27.32
N ARG A 81 -16.10 -6.91 -25.99
CA ARG A 81 -15.92 -5.67 -25.22
C ARG A 81 -14.56 -5.01 -25.49
N PHE A 82 -13.49 -5.80 -25.63
CA PHE A 82 -12.18 -5.29 -26.01
C PHE A 82 -12.19 -4.66 -27.40
N ASN A 83 -12.82 -5.33 -28.38
CA ASN A 83 -12.90 -4.83 -29.75
C ASN A 83 -13.74 -3.56 -29.85
N ASP A 84 -14.85 -3.50 -29.12
CA ASP A 84 -15.69 -2.31 -29.02
C ASP A 84 -14.93 -1.13 -28.37
N LEU A 85 -14.27 -1.35 -27.23
CA LEU A 85 -13.43 -0.32 -26.59
C LEU A 85 -12.36 0.20 -27.57
N ARG A 86 -11.65 -0.70 -28.25
CA ARG A 86 -10.62 -0.32 -29.23
C ARG A 86 -11.19 0.50 -30.38
N ALA A 87 -12.37 0.14 -30.87
CA ALA A 87 -13.06 0.91 -31.91
C ALA A 87 -13.37 2.32 -31.41
N LYS A 88 -13.93 2.45 -30.19
CA LYS A 88 -14.30 3.73 -29.58
C LYS A 88 -13.10 4.61 -29.27
N VAL A 89 -11.97 4.06 -28.82
CA VAL A 89 -10.72 4.83 -28.62
C VAL A 89 -10.25 5.44 -29.95
N ARG A 90 -10.34 4.68 -31.05
CA ARG A 90 -9.94 5.15 -32.38
C ARG A 90 -10.89 6.21 -32.94
N THR A 91 -12.20 6.07 -32.73
CA THR A 91 -13.20 7.05 -33.21
C THR A 91 -13.21 8.31 -32.34
N ALA A 92 -12.93 8.18 -31.04
CA ALA A 92 -12.80 9.31 -30.14
C ALA A 92 -11.71 10.30 -30.58
N LYS A 93 -10.57 9.86 -31.11
CA LYS A 93 -9.47 10.76 -31.56
C LYS A 93 -9.06 11.78 -30.49
N SER A 94 -9.03 11.36 -29.23
CA SER A 94 -8.76 12.19 -28.05
C SER A 94 -7.31 12.12 -27.56
N GLY A 95 -6.40 11.47 -28.29
CA GLY A 95 -5.05 11.20 -27.79
C GLY A 95 -5.00 10.25 -26.58
N THR A 96 -6.14 9.68 -26.15
CA THR A 96 -6.22 8.67 -25.09
C THR A 96 -5.47 7.42 -25.52
N LYS A 97 -4.56 6.94 -24.67
CA LYS A 97 -3.83 5.69 -24.89
C LYS A 97 -4.65 4.51 -24.43
N MET A 98 -4.59 3.41 -25.18
CA MET A 98 -5.24 2.16 -24.82
C MET A 98 -4.20 1.12 -24.41
N LEU A 99 -4.35 0.57 -23.21
CA LEU A 99 -3.58 -0.56 -22.71
C LEU A 99 -4.52 -1.74 -22.43
N PHE A 100 -3.93 -2.90 -22.21
CA PHE A 100 -4.63 -4.06 -21.66
C PHE A 100 -3.88 -4.53 -20.41
N ALA A 101 -4.64 -4.97 -19.41
CA ALA A 101 -4.09 -5.55 -18.19
C ALA A 101 -4.06 -7.07 -18.28
N VAL A 102 -2.97 -7.65 -17.80
CA VAL A 102 -2.82 -9.10 -17.58
C VAL A 102 -2.71 -9.36 -16.09
N GLY A 103 -3.42 -10.40 -15.62
CA GLY A 103 -3.52 -10.71 -14.20
C GLY A 103 -4.82 -10.23 -13.57
N GLY A 104 -4.71 -9.56 -12.43
CA GLY A 104 -5.80 -9.28 -11.50
C GLY A 104 -5.95 -10.39 -10.47
N TRP A 105 -6.78 -10.14 -9.46
CA TRP A 105 -7.01 -11.00 -8.30
C TRP A 105 -7.10 -12.51 -8.63
N GLU A 106 -8.01 -12.91 -9.54
CA GLU A 106 -8.25 -14.33 -9.87
C GLU A 106 -7.31 -14.92 -10.95
N ASN A 107 -6.51 -14.09 -11.63
CA ASN A 107 -5.66 -14.53 -12.74
C ASN A 107 -4.15 -14.38 -12.48
N SER A 108 -3.77 -14.02 -11.26
CA SER A 108 -2.36 -13.82 -10.87
C SER A 108 -1.60 -15.10 -10.50
N GLN A 109 -2.31 -16.23 -10.35
CA GLN A 109 -1.79 -17.53 -9.90
C GLN A 109 -0.58 -18.08 -10.68
N TYR A 110 -0.35 -17.64 -11.92
CA TYR A 110 0.75 -18.15 -12.74
C TYR A 110 2.00 -17.27 -12.74
N PHE A 111 1.92 -16.01 -12.28
CA PHE A 111 3.01 -15.06 -12.42
C PHE A 111 4.30 -15.52 -11.76
N SER A 112 4.24 -16.03 -10.53
CA SER A 112 5.43 -16.51 -9.83
C SER A 112 6.17 -17.58 -10.64
N SER A 113 5.43 -18.55 -11.17
CA SER A 113 6.00 -19.61 -12.01
C SER A 113 6.53 -19.11 -13.36
N ILE A 114 5.88 -18.11 -13.96
CA ILE A 114 6.29 -17.52 -15.24
C ILE A 114 7.55 -16.69 -15.05
N ALA A 115 7.59 -15.86 -14.01
CA ALA A 115 8.69 -14.95 -13.75
C ALA A 115 9.98 -15.72 -13.36
N ALA A 116 9.85 -16.83 -12.62
CA ALA A 116 10.96 -17.68 -12.22
C ALA A 116 11.58 -18.51 -13.37
N ASP A 117 10.81 -18.89 -14.39
CA ASP A 117 11.26 -19.75 -15.49
C ASP A 117 11.59 -18.92 -16.75
N PRO A 118 12.86 -18.87 -17.20
CA PRO A 118 13.25 -18.09 -18.38
C PRO A 118 12.50 -18.45 -19.67
N THR A 119 12.09 -19.71 -19.84
CA THR A 119 11.35 -20.16 -21.02
C THR A 119 9.93 -19.63 -20.99
N LYS A 120 9.23 -19.77 -19.85
CA LYS A 120 7.87 -19.26 -19.69
C LYS A 120 7.85 -17.74 -19.75
N ARG A 121 8.83 -17.07 -19.12
CA ARG A 121 8.98 -15.62 -19.15
C ARG A 121 9.18 -15.11 -20.57
N ALA A 122 10.05 -15.75 -21.35
CA ALA A 122 10.23 -15.43 -22.76
C ALA A 122 8.95 -15.66 -23.57
N ASN A 123 8.19 -16.73 -23.29
CA ASN A 123 6.92 -17.00 -23.95
C ASN A 123 5.89 -15.90 -23.66
N PHE A 124 5.77 -15.49 -22.40
CA PHE A 124 4.90 -14.40 -21.96
C PHE A 124 5.23 -13.07 -22.62
N VAL A 125 6.50 -12.67 -22.52
CA VAL A 125 7.00 -11.42 -23.10
C VAL A 125 6.74 -11.36 -24.61
N ASN A 126 6.90 -12.49 -25.31
CA ASN A 126 6.61 -12.58 -26.74
C ASN A 126 5.11 -12.54 -27.06
N HIS A 127 4.25 -13.17 -26.26
CA HIS A 127 2.81 -13.12 -26.47
C HIS A 127 2.24 -11.72 -26.20
N VAL A 128 2.72 -11.02 -25.17
CA VAL A 128 2.40 -9.60 -24.93
C VAL A 128 2.76 -8.76 -26.14
N ALA A 129 3.98 -8.92 -26.66
CA ALA A 129 4.44 -8.16 -27.82
C ALA A 129 3.67 -8.49 -29.11
N ASN A 130 3.31 -9.76 -29.32
CA ASN A 130 2.46 -10.18 -30.43
C ASN A 130 1.06 -9.56 -30.31
N PHE A 131 0.46 -9.57 -29.12
CA PHE A 131 -0.83 -8.94 -28.87
C PHE A 131 -0.79 -7.44 -29.18
N LEU A 132 0.25 -6.72 -28.73
CA LEU A 132 0.43 -5.30 -29.02
C LEU A 132 0.58 -5.01 -30.52
N ARG A 133 1.35 -5.83 -31.24
CA ARG A 133 1.49 -5.74 -32.70
C ARG A 133 0.15 -5.93 -33.40
N ASP A 134 -0.57 -6.97 -33.03
CA ASP A 134 -1.78 -7.42 -33.73
C ASP A 134 -2.97 -6.50 -33.40
N GLN A 135 -3.07 -6.03 -32.16
CA GLN A 135 -4.14 -5.13 -31.73
C GLN A 135 -3.87 -3.66 -32.06
N GLN A 136 -2.61 -3.27 -32.27
CA GLN A 136 -2.15 -1.90 -32.53
C GLN A 136 -2.67 -0.92 -31.46
N ILE A 137 -2.34 -1.22 -30.20
CA ILE A 137 -2.62 -0.41 -29.00
C ILE A 137 -1.30 0.00 -28.34
N ASP A 138 -1.33 0.72 -27.20
CA ASP A 138 -0.22 1.55 -26.74
C ASP A 138 0.66 0.93 -25.66
N GLY A 139 0.22 -0.14 -24.98
CA GLY A 139 1.00 -0.74 -23.92
C GLY A 139 0.31 -1.87 -23.17
N VAL A 140 0.98 -2.34 -22.14
CA VAL A 140 0.54 -3.42 -21.25
C VAL A 140 0.59 -2.95 -19.81
N ASP A 141 -0.41 -3.36 -19.04
CA ASP A 141 -0.47 -3.20 -17.59
C ASP A 141 -0.27 -4.57 -16.93
N VAL A 142 0.67 -4.66 -16.00
CA VAL A 142 0.97 -5.91 -15.27
C VAL A 142 0.35 -5.81 -13.89
N ASP A 143 -0.75 -6.55 -13.69
CA ASP A 143 -1.50 -6.59 -12.45
C ASP A 143 -1.26 -7.93 -11.74
N TRP A 144 -0.09 -8.06 -11.10
CA TRP A 144 0.25 -9.25 -10.31
C TRP A 144 -0.21 -9.05 -8.87
N GLU A 145 -1.24 -9.79 -8.47
CA GLU A 145 -1.81 -9.80 -7.12
C GLU A 145 -1.55 -11.13 -6.38
N TYR A 146 -0.53 -11.24 -5.52
CA TYR A 146 0.60 -10.31 -5.37
C TYR A 146 1.94 -11.09 -5.35
N PRO A 147 3.07 -10.46 -5.72
CA PRO A 147 4.38 -11.10 -5.59
C PRO A 147 4.67 -11.40 -4.12
N VAL A 148 5.28 -12.57 -3.85
CA VAL A 148 5.59 -13.09 -2.51
C VAL A 148 4.37 -13.43 -1.67
N THR A 149 3.50 -12.47 -1.32
CA THR A 149 2.41 -12.73 -0.38
C THR A 149 1.13 -11.92 -0.59
N GLY A 150 0.00 -12.52 -0.25
CA GLY A 150 -1.35 -12.02 -0.52
C GLY A 150 -1.91 -12.50 -1.86
N GLY A 151 -3.04 -11.93 -2.29
CA GLY A 151 -3.73 -12.35 -3.51
C GLY A 151 -4.60 -13.58 -3.30
N ALA A 152 -5.23 -14.05 -4.38
CA ALA A 152 -5.95 -15.33 -4.37
C ALA A 152 -5.00 -16.54 -4.29
N THR A 153 -3.74 -16.38 -4.71
CA THR A 153 -2.69 -17.39 -4.66
C THR A 153 -1.39 -16.75 -4.21
N GLU A 154 -0.82 -17.27 -3.10
CA GLU A 154 0.46 -16.81 -2.56
C GLU A 154 1.62 -17.02 -3.56
N GLY A 155 2.55 -16.07 -3.58
CA GLY A 155 3.78 -16.14 -4.35
C GLY A 155 4.90 -16.90 -3.64
N ILE A 156 6.14 -16.64 -4.05
CA ILE A 156 7.35 -17.20 -3.42
C ILE A 156 8.35 -16.09 -3.07
N PRO A 157 9.21 -16.25 -2.03
CA PRO A 157 10.15 -15.21 -1.61
C PRO A 157 11.09 -14.68 -2.71
N THR A 158 11.41 -15.49 -3.72
CA THR A 158 12.27 -15.07 -4.85
C THR A 158 11.57 -14.12 -5.83
N ASP A 159 10.26 -13.87 -5.67
CA ASP A 159 9.54 -12.91 -6.50
C ASP A 159 10.07 -11.48 -6.33
N LYS A 160 10.39 -11.07 -5.09
CA LYS A 160 11.03 -9.79 -4.74
C LYS A 160 12.50 -9.92 -4.28
N ARG A 161 12.99 -11.15 -4.09
CA ARG A 161 14.31 -11.50 -3.52
C ARG A 161 14.86 -10.46 -2.53
N GLU A 162 14.57 -10.62 -1.24
CA GLU A 162 15.25 -9.84 -0.22
C GLU A 162 16.78 -10.00 -0.29
N GLN A 163 17.49 -8.90 -0.08
CA GLN A 163 18.86 -8.94 0.38
C GLN A 163 18.88 -9.85 1.61
N VAL A 164 19.52 -11.01 1.51
CA VAL A 164 19.85 -11.81 2.68
C VAL A 164 20.59 -10.87 3.62
N CYS A 165 19.95 -10.51 4.73
CA CYS A 165 20.59 -9.78 5.82
C CYS A 165 21.88 -10.54 6.15
N MET A 166 23.03 -9.87 6.03
CA MET A 166 24.33 -10.42 6.42
C MET A 166 24.35 -10.62 7.94
N THR A 167 23.70 -11.68 8.41
CA THR A 167 23.85 -12.20 9.78
C THR A 167 24.27 -13.66 9.70
N THR A 168 25.27 -13.94 8.88
CA THR A 168 26.06 -15.17 9.05
C THR A 168 27.51 -14.75 9.00
N THR A 169 28.19 -15.03 10.10
CA THR A 169 29.63 -15.01 10.31
C THR A 169 30.38 -15.23 8.99
N ILE A 170 31.35 -14.35 8.72
CA ILE A 170 32.25 -14.40 7.57
C ILE A 170 33.09 -15.68 7.67
N PHE A 171 32.55 -16.80 7.21
CA PHE A 171 33.32 -17.98 6.87
C PHE A 171 33.03 -18.26 5.40
N GLU A 172 34.10 -18.17 4.60
CA GLU A 172 34.18 -18.53 3.18
C GLU A 172 33.47 -17.57 2.21
N GLY A 173 34.10 -16.42 1.97
CA GLY A 173 34.55 -15.98 0.63
C GLY A 173 33.59 -16.01 -0.57
N HIS A 174 32.28 -16.11 -0.40
CA HIS A 174 31.32 -16.02 -1.50
C HIS A 174 30.69 -14.64 -1.53
N THR A 175 31.14 -13.83 -2.49
CA THR A 175 30.41 -12.62 -2.92
C THR A 175 29.01 -13.05 -3.32
N LEU A 176 27.98 -12.63 -2.58
CA LEU A 176 26.58 -12.73 -3.00
C LEU A 176 26.44 -11.86 -4.26
N MET A 177 26.67 -12.43 -5.43
CA MET A 177 26.33 -11.76 -6.69
C MET A 177 24.82 -11.53 -6.72
N ASN A 178 24.46 -10.27 -7.00
CA ASN A 178 23.13 -9.81 -7.38
C ASN A 178 22.54 -10.70 -8.49
N LEU A 179 21.79 -11.74 -8.14
CA LEU A 179 20.85 -12.37 -9.08
C LEU A 179 19.59 -11.51 -9.06
N PRO A 180 19.03 -11.15 -10.23
CA PRO A 180 17.88 -10.27 -10.30
C PRO A 180 16.62 -10.97 -9.75
N GLU A 181 15.78 -10.23 -9.04
CA GLU A 181 14.48 -10.70 -8.54
C GLU A 181 13.52 -11.04 -9.70
N ASN A 182 12.58 -11.97 -9.50
CA ASN A 182 11.75 -12.45 -10.62
C ASN A 182 10.89 -11.34 -11.22
N TYR A 183 10.32 -10.46 -10.38
CA TYR A 183 9.40 -9.43 -10.87
C TYR A 183 10.14 -8.37 -11.70
N VAL A 184 11.23 -7.78 -11.19
CA VAL A 184 12.05 -6.85 -11.98
C VAL A 184 12.66 -7.52 -13.20
N THR A 185 13.05 -8.80 -13.14
CA THR A 185 13.52 -9.54 -14.33
C THR A 185 12.43 -9.61 -15.41
N LEU A 186 11.19 -9.92 -15.03
CA LEU A 186 10.05 -9.94 -15.94
C LEU A 186 9.82 -8.57 -16.59
N LEU A 187 9.86 -7.49 -15.83
CA LEU A 187 9.68 -6.13 -16.35
C LEU A 187 10.85 -5.69 -17.25
N SER A 188 12.08 -6.10 -16.93
CA SER A 188 13.26 -5.88 -17.76
C SER A 188 13.15 -6.58 -19.12
N ASP A 189 12.73 -7.86 -19.11
CA ASP A 189 12.54 -8.64 -20.34
C ASP A 189 11.40 -8.05 -21.19
N LEU A 190 10.29 -7.64 -20.56
CA LEU A 190 9.21 -6.91 -21.23
C LEU A 190 9.73 -5.61 -21.87
N ARG A 191 10.42 -4.75 -21.11
CA ARG A 191 10.93 -3.46 -21.61
C ARG A 191 11.87 -3.67 -22.80
N THR A 192 12.76 -4.65 -22.71
CA THR A 192 13.67 -5.01 -23.80
C THR A 192 12.90 -5.43 -25.05
N ARG A 193 11.96 -6.38 -24.92
CA ARG A 193 11.16 -6.88 -26.05
C ARG A 193 10.29 -5.81 -26.69
N LEU A 194 9.67 -4.95 -25.89
CA LEU A 194 8.79 -3.89 -26.39
C LEU A 194 9.57 -2.75 -27.06
N THR A 195 10.81 -2.49 -26.61
CA THR A 195 11.73 -1.57 -27.29
C THR A 195 12.12 -2.11 -28.67
N SER A 196 12.42 -3.42 -28.77
CA SER A 196 12.65 -4.08 -30.06
C SER A 196 11.41 -4.02 -30.95
N LEU A 197 10.22 -4.30 -30.40
CA LEU A 197 8.96 -4.22 -31.16
C LEU A 197 8.72 -2.81 -31.74
N ALA A 198 8.93 -1.78 -30.92
CA ALA A 198 8.78 -0.40 -31.36
C ALA A 198 9.72 -0.08 -32.53
N THR A 199 10.96 -0.55 -32.46
CA THR A 199 11.95 -0.41 -33.54
C THR A 199 11.54 -1.18 -34.80
N GLU A 200 11.12 -2.44 -34.67
CA GLU A 200 10.64 -3.30 -35.78
C GLU A 200 9.46 -2.67 -36.53
N LEU A 201 8.55 -2.01 -35.80
CA LEU A 201 7.35 -1.38 -36.35
C LEU A 201 7.56 0.09 -36.72
N GLY A 202 8.77 0.63 -36.56
CA GLY A 202 9.08 2.04 -36.85
C GLY A 202 8.26 3.03 -36.01
N ARG A 203 7.91 2.68 -34.78
CA ARG A 203 7.18 3.56 -33.85
C ARG A 203 8.11 4.64 -33.31
N SER A 204 7.66 5.89 -33.37
CA SER A 204 8.33 7.02 -32.72
C SER A 204 7.98 7.16 -31.23
N VAL A 205 6.89 6.51 -30.79
CA VAL A 205 6.42 6.51 -29.41
C VAL A 205 6.65 5.11 -28.83
N PRO A 206 7.41 4.98 -27.73
CA PRO A 206 7.60 3.70 -27.04
C PRO A 206 6.27 3.11 -26.58
N TYR A 207 6.21 1.77 -26.49
CA TYR A 207 5.12 1.11 -25.79
C TYR A 207 5.22 1.36 -24.28
N GLU A 208 4.08 1.51 -23.64
CA GLU A 208 4.01 1.69 -22.18
C GLU A 208 3.98 0.35 -21.44
N ILE A 209 4.64 0.33 -20.30
CA ILE A 209 4.55 -0.74 -19.29
C ILE A 209 4.11 -0.09 -17.99
N THR A 210 2.92 -0.45 -17.54
CA THR A 210 2.32 0.03 -16.30
C THR A 210 2.08 -1.13 -15.35
N LEU A 211 1.79 -0.84 -14.09
CA LEU A 211 1.51 -1.85 -13.08
C LEU A 211 0.35 -1.40 -12.23
N ALA A 212 -0.50 -2.35 -11.82
CA ALA A 212 -1.29 -2.20 -10.61
C ALA A 212 -0.51 -2.77 -9.42
N SER A 213 -0.60 -2.10 -8.26
CA SER A 213 0.17 -2.50 -7.08
C SER A 213 -0.66 -2.44 -5.81
N ALA A 214 -0.30 -3.28 -4.83
CA ALA A 214 -0.95 -3.38 -3.53
C ALA A 214 -1.00 -2.05 -2.75
N ALA A 215 -1.96 -1.94 -1.82
CA ALA A 215 -2.07 -0.83 -0.89
C ALA A 215 -1.49 -1.09 0.51
N GLY A 216 -1.57 -2.33 0.97
CA GLY A 216 -1.16 -2.71 2.31
C GLY A 216 0.34 -2.92 2.47
N GLU A 217 0.96 -2.37 3.52
CA GLU A 217 2.40 -2.55 3.76
C GLU A 217 2.79 -4.04 3.87
N TRP A 218 1.92 -4.87 4.44
CA TRP A 218 2.14 -6.31 4.59
C TRP A 218 2.38 -7.02 3.25
N THR A 219 1.89 -6.45 2.14
CA THR A 219 2.13 -6.94 0.79
C THR A 219 3.21 -6.13 0.07
N ILE A 220 3.20 -4.80 0.20
CA ILE A 220 4.15 -3.94 -0.51
C ILE A 220 5.60 -4.23 -0.06
N ARG A 221 5.82 -4.31 1.26
CA ARG A 221 7.14 -4.47 1.86
C ARG A 221 7.81 -5.80 1.48
N PRO A 222 7.16 -6.97 1.53
CA PRO A 222 7.77 -8.21 1.06
C PRO A 222 7.68 -8.42 -0.46
N GLY A 223 6.74 -7.76 -1.18
CA GLY A 223 6.46 -8.08 -2.59
C GLY A 223 7.06 -7.15 -3.66
N TYR A 224 7.42 -5.90 -3.34
CA TYR A 224 7.80 -4.90 -4.37
C TYR A 224 9.16 -4.23 -4.15
N ASP A 225 10.14 -4.45 -5.04
CA ASP A 225 11.30 -3.56 -5.19
C ASP A 225 10.91 -2.36 -6.05
N LEU A 226 10.44 -1.31 -5.38
CA LEU A 226 9.98 -0.10 -6.06
C LEU A 226 11.10 0.57 -6.87
N ASN A 227 12.36 0.48 -6.45
CA ASN A 227 13.47 1.10 -7.17
C ASN A 227 13.81 0.33 -8.45
N GLY A 228 13.83 -1.01 -8.38
CA GLY A 228 13.96 -1.88 -9.54
C GLY A 228 12.80 -1.72 -10.52
N ILE A 229 11.55 -1.77 -10.02
CA ILE A 229 10.33 -1.67 -10.84
C ILE A 229 10.30 -0.34 -11.61
N MET A 230 10.61 0.77 -10.94
CA MET A 230 10.56 2.13 -11.52
C MET A 230 11.57 2.40 -12.63
N GLN A 231 12.53 1.50 -12.86
CA GLN A 231 13.45 1.56 -14.00
C GLN A 231 12.78 1.11 -15.29
N TYR A 232 11.85 0.16 -15.22
CA TYR A 232 11.23 -0.47 -16.39
C TYR A 232 9.78 -0.04 -16.59
N ALA A 233 9.09 0.31 -15.50
CA ALA A 233 7.73 0.84 -15.51
C ALA A 233 7.67 2.33 -15.89
N ASP A 234 6.69 2.70 -16.71
CA ASP A 234 6.38 4.10 -17.01
C ASP A 234 5.70 4.78 -15.83
N PHE A 235 4.72 4.10 -15.21
CA PHE A 235 4.05 4.53 -14.00
C PHE A 235 3.38 3.35 -13.26
N ILE A 236 3.01 3.56 -12.00
CA ILE A 236 2.31 2.60 -11.15
C ILE A 236 0.92 3.15 -10.80
N ASN A 237 -0.10 2.32 -10.98
CA ASN A 237 -1.46 2.49 -10.51
C ASN A 237 -1.58 1.85 -9.12
N VAL A 238 -1.44 2.65 -8.07
CA VAL A 238 -1.48 2.14 -6.70
C VAL A 238 -2.94 1.91 -6.32
N MET A 239 -3.31 0.67 -6.02
CA MET A 239 -4.69 0.28 -5.70
C MET A 239 -5.05 0.68 -4.27
N THR A 240 -5.06 1.99 -3.99
CA THR A 240 -5.36 2.60 -2.69
C THR A 240 -6.82 2.44 -2.30
N TYR A 241 -7.33 1.22 -2.31
CA TYR A 241 -8.68 0.81 -1.95
C TYR A 241 -8.61 -0.63 -1.39
N ASP A 242 -9.76 -1.17 -1.01
CA ASP A 242 -9.90 -2.48 -0.36
C ASP A 242 -9.15 -2.62 0.97
N TYR A 243 -9.03 -1.51 1.71
CA TYR A 243 -8.49 -1.53 3.07
C TYR A 243 -9.42 -2.24 4.07
N TYR A 244 -10.73 -2.18 3.83
CA TYR A 244 -11.77 -2.76 4.69
C TYR A 244 -12.80 -3.52 3.83
N GLY A 245 -13.21 -4.70 4.30
CA GLY A 245 -14.30 -5.47 3.71
C GLY A 245 -14.79 -6.60 4.62
N ALA A 246 -15.82 -7.32 4.17
CA ALA A 246 -16.44 -8.42 4.91
C ALA A 246 -15.64 -9.72 4.82
N TRP A 247 -14.36 -9.67 5.21
CA TRP A 247 -13.46 -10.82 5.26
C TRP A 247 -12.88 -11.00 6.65
N GLY A 248 -12.42 -12.21 6.94
CA GLY A 248 -11.75 -12.52 8.20
C GLY A 248 -10.41 -11.81 8.31
N SER A 249 -10.13 -11.28 9.50
CA SER A 249 -8.79 -10.82 9.91
C SER A 249 -8.51 -11.28 11.33
N GLN A 250 -7.28 -11.11 11.82
CA GLN A 250 -6.93 -11.38 13.22
C GLN A 250 -7.80 -10.60 14.23
N TRP A 251 -8.42 -9.51 13.77
CA TRP A 251 -9.25 -8.65 14.59
C TRP A 251 -10.75 -8.96 14.43
N GLY A 252 -11.16 -9.78 13.44
CA GLY A 252 -12.55 -9.91 12.97
C GLY A 252 -12.83 -9.13 11.67
N ALA A 253 -14.09 -9.08 11.21
CA ALA A 253 -14.49 -8.31 10.02
C ALA A 253 -14.94 -6.90 10.40
N TYR A 254 -14.01 -5.93 10.38
CA TYR A 254 -14.34 -4.54 10.68
C TYR A 254 -15.03 -3.86 9.52
N THR A 255 -16.04 -3.06 9.87
CA THR A 255 -16.61 -2.10 8.94
C THR A 255 -15.64 -0.96 8.70
N GLY A 256 -15.74 -0.35 7.52
CA GLY A 256 -14.95 0.82 7.17
C GLY A 256 -15.19 1.22 5.72
N PRO A 257 -14.70 2.40 5.30
CA PRO A 257 -14.72 2.77 3.89
C PRO A 257 -13.73 1.89 3.11
N PRO A 258 -14.01 1.57 1.82
CA PRO A 258 -13.08 0.80 1.02
C PRO A 258 -11.76 1.54 0.80
N SER A 259 -11.75 2.88 0.83
CA SER A 259 -10.60 3.71 0.49
C SER A 259 -10.54 4.97 1.36
N PRO A 260 -10.29 4.85 2.68
CA PRO A 260 -10.09 6.03 3.52
C PRO A 260 -8.88 6.83 3.05
N LEU A 261 -9.02 8.15 2.96
CA LEU A 261 -7.92 9.02 2.56
C LEU A 261 -6.86 9.12 3.68
N PHE A 262 -7.31 9.31 4.92
CA PHE A 262 -6.43 9.42 6.09
C PHE A 262 -6.80 8.42 7.17
N TYR A 263 -5.89 8.22 8.12
CA TYR A 263 -6.15 7.47 9.34
C TYR A 263 -7.29 8.11 10.16
N GLY A 264 -8.20 7.27 10.63
CA GLY A 264 -9.24 7.67 11.56
C GLY A 264 -9.87 6.51 12.32
N SER A 265 -9.29 5.31 12.26
CA SER A 265 -9.76 4.15 13.01
C SER A 265 -9.46 4.29 14.50
N PRO A 266 -10.14 3.52 15.37
CA PRO A 266 -9.97 3.63 16.81
C PRO A 266 -8.54 3.28 17.29
N PRO A 267 -8.19 3.61 18.54
CA PRO A 267 -6.99 3.07 19.19
C PRO A 267 -7.01 1.53 19.18
N GLY A 268 -5.86 0.89 19.01
CA GLY A 268 -5.77 -0.57 18.86
C GLY A 268 -5.56 -1.03 17.40
N PHE A 269 -5.83 -0.15 16.43
CA PHE A 269 -5.76 -0.47 15.01
C PHE A 269 -4.52 0.13 14.36
N SER A 270 -3.94 -0.59 13.38
CA SER A 270 -2.85 -0.03 12.59
C SER A 270 -3.27 1.29 11.93
N GLY A 271 -2.43 2.30 12.07
CA GLY A 271 -2.65 3.60 11.45
C GLY A 271 -2.38 3.62 9.95
N LYS A 272 -2.05 2.48 9.34
CA LYS A 272 -1.53 2.38 7.97
C LYS A 272 -2.57 1.98 6.93
N LEU A 273 -3.79 1.66 7.35
CA LEU A 273 -4.87 1.24 6.45
C LEU A 273 -5.57 2.44 5.79
N ASN A 274 -4.82 3.26 5.04
CA ASN A 274 -5.33 4.42 4.32
C ASN A 274 -4.43 4.85 3.16
N ALA A 275 -5.00 5.62 2.24
CA ALA A 275 -4.31 6.10 1.05
C ALA A 275 -3.12 7.03 1.38
N ASP A 276 -3.20 7.84 2.44
CA ASP A 276 -2.12 8.74 2.83
C ASP A 276 -0.83 8.00 3.19
N PHE A 277 -0.94 7.00 4.04
CA PHE A 277 0.17 6.11 4.36
C PHE A 277 0.72 5.43 3.10
N THR A 278 -0.15 4.79 2.30
CA THR A 278 0.29 4.04 1.12
C THR A 278 1.04 4.96 0.15
N MET A 279 0.49 6.13 -0.18
CA MET A 279 1.14 7.05 -1.12
C MET A 279 2.42 7.65 -0.54
N LYS A 280 2.51 7.88 0.78
CA LYS A 280 3.76 8.25 1.47
C LYS A 280 4.81 7.16 1.28
N TYR A 281 4.46 5.91 1.54
CA TYR A 281 5.37 4.77 1.43
C TYR A 281 5.96 4.69 0.01
N TYR A 282 5.11 4.67 -1.02
CA TYR A 282 5.57 4.62 -2.41
C TYR A 282 6.43 5.82 -2.78
N THR A 283 6.03 7.03 -2.38
CA THR A 283 6.78 8.25 -2.70
C THR A 283 8.15 8.25 -2.05
N CYS A 284 8.24 7.91 -0.77
CA CYS A 284 9.49 7.90 -0.01
C CYS A 284 10.46 6.81 -0.48
N ARG A 285 9.95 5.63 -0.85
CA ARG A 285 10.79 4.51 -1.31
C ARG A 285 11.24 4.65 -2.76
N SER A 286 10.41 5.23 -3.63
CA SER A 286 10.74 5.40 -5.05
C SER A 286 11.42 6.72 -5.38
N GLY A 287 11.19 7.76 -4.59
CA GLY A 287 11.58 9.14 -4.91
C GLY A 287 10.91 9.68 -6.17
N LYS A 288 9.83 9.06 -6.67
CA LYS A 288 9.21 9.37 -7.96
C LYS A 288 7.70 9.58 -7.87
N PRO A 289 7.20 10.58 -7.12
CA PRO A 289 5.76 10.84 -7.01
C PRO A 289 5.11 11.09 -8.37
N SER A 290 5.84 11.65 -9.35
CA SER A 290 5.33 11.87 -10.70
C SER A 290 4.96 10.58 -11.42
N LYS A 291 5.48 9.41 -11.01
CA LYS A 291 5.15 8.09 -11.58
C LYS A 291 4.05 7.33 -10.84
N LEU A 292 3.45 7.93 -9.81
CA LEU A 292 2.44 7.26 -8.98
C LEU A 292 1.03 7.80 -9.27
N ASN A 293 0.10 6.92 -9.63
CA ASN A 293 -1.33 7.24 -9.68
C ASN A 293 -2.01 6.70 -8.43
N MET A 294 -2.78 7.54 -7.75
CA MET A 294 -3.62 7.10 -6.63
C MET A 294 -4.92 6.48 -7.15
N GLY A 295 -5.23 5.27 -6.69
CA GLY A 295 -6.45 4.54 -7.03
C GLY A 295 -7.69 5.10 -6.33
N VAL A 296 -8.78 5.26 -7.08
CA VAL A 296 -10.09 5.67 -6.59
C VAL A 296 -11.16 4.64 -7.00
N PRO A 297 -11.88 4.03 -6.04
CA PRO A 297 -12.87 3.01 -6.34
C PRO A 297 -14.23 3.65 -6.69
N PHE A 298 -14.82 3.25 -7.81
CA PHE A 298 -16.20 3.63 -8.20
C PHE A 298 -17.23 2.62 -7.67
N TYR A 299 -17.00 2.14 -6.45
CA TYR A 299 -17.82 1.16 -5.77
C TYR A 299 -17.78 1.39 -4.24
N GLY A 300 -18.69 0.72 -3.54
CA GLY A 300 -18.67 0.58 -2.09
C GLY A 300 -18.47 -0.87 -1.65
N ARG A 301 -18.11 -1.07 -0.39
CA ARG A 301 -18.11 -2.37 0.29
C ARG A 301 -19.16 -2.37 1.38
N TYR A 302 -19.88 -3.49 1.51
CA TYR A 302 -20.95 -3.64 2.49
C TYR A 302 -20.79 -4.88 3.34
N TRP A 303 -21.41 -4.82 4.51
CA TRP A 303 -21.47 -5.87 5.51
C TRP A 303 -22.92 -6.07 5.96
N GLU A 304 -23.25 -7.32 6.24
CA GLU A 304 -24.46 -7.74 6.94
C GLU A 304 -24.09 -8.18 8.36
N ASN A 305 -25.07 -8.30 9.26
CA ASN A 305 -24.88 -8.74 10.66
C ASN A 305 -23.85 -7.89 11.44
N VAL A 306 -23.95 -6.57 11.30
CA VAL A 306 -23.05 -5.62 11.95
C VAL A 306 -23.52 -5.31 13.37
N GLY A 307 -22.62 -5.50 14.33
CA GLY A 307 -22.85 -5.23 15.75
C GLY A 307 -22.82 -3.75 16.12
N ALA A 308 -22.71 -3.50 17.43
CA ALA A 308 -22.63 -2.15 18.00
C ALA A 308 -21.32 -1.42 17.60
N ALA A 309 -21.34 -0.09 17.72
CA ALA A 309 -20.15 0.73 17.51
C ALA A 309 -19.08 0.40 18.57
N ILE A 310 -17.82 0.37 18.13
CA ILE A 310 -16.66 0.15 19.00
C ILE A 310 -16.46 1.35 19.92
N ASP A 311 -16.67 2.55 19.39
CA ASP A 311 -16.74 3.81 20.13
C ASP A 311 -18.14 4.39 19.95
N SER A 312 -18.83 4.69 21.05
CA SER A 312 -20.17 5.29 21.03
C SER A 312 -20.24 6.66 20.34
N ASN A 313 -19.11 7.32 20.11
CA ASN A 313 -19.01 8.60 19.43
C ASN A 313 -18.62 8.47 17.94
N ASP A 314 -18.39 7.24 17.46
CA ASP A 314 -17.94 6.99 16.10
C ASP A 314 -18.63 5.76 15.50
N GLU A 315 -19.69 6.03 14.75
CA GLU A 315 -20.59 5.02 14.17
C GLU A 315 -19.98 4.29 12.96
N MET A 316 -18.83 4.73 12.45
CA MET A 316 -18.14 4.11 11.31
C MET A 316 -17.56 2.73 11.66
N TRP A 317 -17.04 2.57 12.88
CA TRP A 317 -16.22 1.42 13.25
C TRP A 317 -17.02 0.42 14.10
N ARG A 318 -17.32 -0.72 13.50
CA ARG A 318 -18.11 -1.83 14.04
C ARG A 318 -17.49 -3.14 13.60
N THR A 319 -17.95 -4.24 14.17
CA THR A 319 -17.59 -5.60 13.75
C THR A 319 -18.81 -6.32 13.19
N ALA A 320 -18.64 -7.02 12.07
CA ALA A 320 -19.63 -7.97 11.57
C ALA A 320 -19.43 -9.35 12.19
N ASP A 321 -20.53 -10.03 12.50
CA ASP A 321 -20.50 -11.41 13.00
C ASP A 321 -20.65 -12.41 11.84
N PRO A 322 -19.90 -13.53 11.85
CA PRO A 322 -20.01 -14.53 10.80
C PRO A 322 -21.28 -15.38 10.96
N VAL A 323 -21.93 -15.69 9.84
CA VAL A 323 -23.06 -16.64 9.79
C VAL A 323 -22.55 -17.94 9.19
N GLY A 324 -22.56 -19.02 9.99
CA GLY A 324 -22.00 -20.30 9.55
C GLY A 324 -20.49 -20.24 9.26
N GLY A 325 -19.75 -19.36 9.94
CA GLY A 325 -18.31 -19.18 9.75
C GLY A 325 -17.92 -18.27 8.58
N VAL A 326 -18.90 -17.69 7.86
CA VAL A 326 -18.67 -16.78 6.73
C VAL A 326 -19.18 -15.40 7.08
N TYR A 327 -18.36 -14.38 6.87
CA TYR A 327 -18.78 -12.99 6.96
C TYR A 327 -19.61 -12.64 5.72
N GLN A 328 -20.82 -12.14 5.95
CA GLN A 328 -21.74 -11.79 4.88
C GLN A 328 -21.52 -10.34 4.46
N GLY A 329 -21.33 -10.13 3.16
CA GLY A 329 -21.04 -8.82 2.59
C GLY A 329 -20.55 -8.93 1.16
N GLY A 330 -20.04 -7.83 0.62
CA GLY A 330 -19.56 -7.80 -0.76
C GLY A 330 -19.18 -6.39 -1.21
N TYR A 331 -19.16 -6.19 -2.51
CA TYR A 331 -18.99 -4.87 -3.11
C TYR A 331 -20.20 -4.49 -3.96
N LEU A 332 -20.44 -3.20 -4.15
CA LEU A 332 -21.53 -2.65 -4.96
C LEU A 332 -20.99 -1.55 -5.85
N ALA A 333 -21.16 -1.67 -7.16
CA ALA A 333 -20.89 -0.58 -8.10
C ALA A 333 -21.66 0.68 -7.70
N TRP A 334 -21.08 1.87 -7.88
CA TRP A 334 -21.72 3.15 -7.55
C TRP A 334 -23.14 3.26 -8.14
N LYS A 335 -23.33 2.83 -9.39
CA LYS A 335 -24.64 2.78 -10.06
C LYS A 335 -25.68 1.84 -9.44
N ASP A 336 -25.24 0.84 -8.70
CA ASP A 336 -26.10 -0.23 -8.19
C ASP A 336 -26.41 -0.08 -6.69
N ILE A 337 -25.75 0.86 -5.98
CA ILE A 337 -26.04 1.18 -4.58
C ILE A 337 -27.55 1.43 -4.37
N PRO A 338 -28.25 2.32 -5.14
CA PRO A 338 -29.69 2.52 -4.96
C PRO A 338 -30.55 1.30 -5.25
N LYS A 339 -30.17 0.49 -6.25
CA LYS A 339 -30.92 -0.72 -6.63
C LYS A 339 -30.87 -1.80 -5.55
N ASN A 340 -29.85 -1.75 -4.69
CA ASN A 340 -29.65 -2.68 -3.58
C ASN A 340 -30.20 -2.14 -2.24
N GLY A 341 -31.13 -1.18 -2.31
CA GLY A 341 -31.89 -0.70 -1.15
C GLY A 341 -31.16 0.36 -0.31
N TRP A 342 -30.04 0.89 -0.78
CA TRP A 342 -29.28 1.92 -0.08
C TRP A 342 -29.65 3.32 -0.57
N ASN A 343 -30.00 4.22 0.36
CA ASN A 343 -30.17 5.63 0.03
C ASN A 343 -28.84 6.38 0.15
N ARG A 344 -28.25 6.79 -0.97
CA ARG A 344 -26.98 7.55 -0.97
C ARG A 344 -27.08 8.87 -0.18
N ASP A 345 -28.28 9.47 -0.13
CA ASP A 345 -28.51 10.75 0.55
C ASP A 345 -28.57 10.61 2.08
N SER A 346 -28.69 9.38 2.61
CA SER A 346 -28.65 9.13 4.06
C SER A 346 -27.23 8.88 4.58
N ALA A 347 -26.21 9.11 3.74
CA ALA A 347 -24.83 8.87 4.13
C ALA A 347 -24.36 9.89 5.17
N SER A 348 -23.69 9.36 6.20
CA SER A 348 -22.86 10.15 7.09
C SER A 348 -21.47 10.31 6.47
N PHE A 349 -20.78 11.39 6.81
CA PHE A 349 -19.42 11.65 6.34
C PHE A 349 -18.45 11.62 7.51
N HIS A 350 -17.49 10.69 7.49
CA HIS A 350 -16.51 10.57 8.56
C HIS A 350 -15.34 11.50 8.32
N GLU A 351 -15.26 12.56 9.13
CA GLU A 351 -14.36 13.69 8.91
C GLU A 351 -12.88 13.34 8.97
N LYS A 352 -12.47 12.35 9.78
CA LYS A 352 -11.05 11.96 9.86
C LYS A 352 -10.60 11.22 8.61
N THR A 353 -11.38 10.24 8.14
CA THR A 353 -11.02 9.43 6.96
C THR A 353 -11.38 10.09 5.63
N LYS A 354 -12.20 11.14 5.65
CA LYS A 354 -12.78 11.82 4.48
C LYS A 354 -13.56 10.87 3.57
N ALA A 355 -14.34 9.98 4.18
CA ALA A 355 -15.12 8.98 3.46
C ALA A 355 -16.58 8.90 3.95
N PRO A 356 -17.54 8.68 3.04
CA PRO A 356 -18.93 8.46 3.40
C PRO A 356 -19.20 7.02 3.83
N TYR A 357 -20.22 6.86 4.65
CA TYR A 357 -20.77 5.55 5.04
C TYR A 357 -22.26 5.65 5.37
N ILE A 358 -22.94 4.50 5.33
CA ILE A 358 -24.31 4.34 5.80
C ILE A 358 -24.32 3.15 6.77
N TYR A 359 -24.88 3.37 7.96
CA TYR A 359 -25.25 2.30 8.87
C TYR A 359 -26.78 2.27 9.02
N ASP A 360 -27.39 1.13 8.68
CA ASP A 360 -28.80 0.87 8.91
C ASP A 360 -28.95 0.05 10.19
N SER A 361 -29.32 0.72 11.29
CA SER A 361 -29.52 0.09 12.59
C SER A 361 -30.71 -0.87 12.64
N GLY A 362 -31.68 -0.73 11.73
CA GLY A 362 -32.86 -1.59 11.67
C GLY A 362 -32.53 -2.97 11.10
N SER A 363 -31.67 -3.03 10.09
CA SER A 363 -31.23 -4.28 9.46
C SER A 363 -29.84 -4.76 9.90
N GLY A 364 -29.09 -3.95 10.67
CA GLY A 364 -27.71 -4.26 11.04
C GLY A 364 -26.78 -4.31 9.83
N ARG A 365 -26.97 -3.40 8.86
CA ARG A 365 -26.21 -3.36 7.61
C ARG A 365 -25.30 -2.15 7.60
N PHE A 366 -24.10 -2.30 7.02
CA PHE A 366 -23.15 -1.21 6.85
C PHE A 366 -22.69 -1.13 5.41
N LEU A 367 -22.53 0.08 4.88
CA LEU A 367 -21.96 0.36 3.55
C LEU A 367 -20.95 1.50 3.66
N GLY A 368 -19.69 1.22 3.34
CA GLY A 368 -18.66 2.24 3.09
C GLY A 368 -18.45 2.41 1.59
N PHE A 369 -18.25 3.62 1.08
CA PHE A 369 -18.18 3.87 -0.37
C PHE A 369 -17.47 5.18 -0.72
N GLU A 370 -17.38 5.52 -2.01
CA GLU A 370 -16.96 6.84 -2.49
C GLU A 370 -18.15 7.66 -2.98
N ASN A 371 -18.12 8.97 -2.76
CA ASN A 371 -19.05 9.92 -3.36
C ASN A 371 -18.29 11.11 -3.96
N VAL A 372 -19.02 12.06 -4.53
CA VAL A 372 -18.46 13.30 -5.11
C VAL A 372 -17.57 14.05 -4.10
N GLN A 373 -17.99 14.12 -2.82
CA GLN A 373 -17.24 14.84 -1.78
C GLN A 373 -15.92 14.13 -1.44
N SER A 374 -15.91 12.81 -1.22
CA SER A 374 -14.68 12.08 -0.90
C SER A 374 -13.70 12.07 -2.08
N LEU A 375 -14.20 11.95 -3.33
CA LEU A 375 -13.37 12.08 -4.51
C LEU A 375 -12.77 13.47 -4.67
N GLN A 376 -13.51 14.54 -4.32
CA GLN A 376 -12.94 15.89 -4.35
C GLN A 376 -11.78 16.04 -3.35
N HIS A 377 -11.89 15.45 -2.15
CA HIS A 377 -10.78 15.43 -1.21
C HIS A 377 -9.56 14.68 -1.77
N LYS A 378 -9.78 13.58 -2.49
CA LYS A 378 -8.71 12.80 -3.13
C LYS A 378 -8.07 13.50 -4.31
N VAL A 379 -8.85 14.22 -5.11
CA VAL A 379 -8.33 15.08 -6.18
C VAL A 379 -7.41 16.14 -5.59
N ASN A 380 -7.87 16.86 -4.57
CA ASN A 380 -7.07 17.90 -3.90
C ASN A 380 -5.80 17.30 -3.29
N TYR A 381 -5.92 16.14 -2.66
CA TYR A 381 -4.77 15.40 -2.14
C TYR A 381 -3.75 15.04 -3.22
N ALA A 382 -4.19 14.55 -4.38
CA ALA A 382 -3.29 14.20 -5.47
C ALA A 382 -2.55 15.43 -6.03
N ILE A 383 -3.23 16.58 -6.07
CA ILE A 383 -2.64 17.89 -6.39
C ILE A 383 -1.58 18.26 -5.33
N ASP A 384 -1.96 18.30 -4.05
CA ASP A 384 -1.11 18.74 -2.94
C ASP A 384 0.15 17.89 -2.78
N ARG A 385 0.06 16.60 -3.11
CA ARG A 385 1.17 15.63 -3.04
C ARG A 385 1.92 15.48 -4.36
N ASN A 386 1.58 16.30 -5.37
CA ASN A 386 2.21 16.31 -6.69
C ASN A 386 2.27 14.90 -7.32
N LEU A 387 1.22 14.10 -7.13
CA LEU A 387 1.16 12.74 -7.65
C LEU A 387 1.12 12.74 -9.18
N GLY A 388 1.54 11.65 -9.80
CA GLY A 388 1.45 11.43 -11.24
C GLY A 388 0.02 11.46 -11.78
N GLY A 389 -0.96 11.14 -10.93
CA GLY A 389 -2.36 11.30 -11.28
C GLY A 389 -3.31 10.41 -10.47
N LEU A 390 -4.44 10.10 -11.09
CA LEU A 390 -5.52 9.30 -10.52
C LEU A 390 -5.83 8.09 -11.42
N MET A 391 -6.09 6.95 -10.78
CA MET A 391 -6.52 5.73 -11.44
C MET A 391 -7.90 5.32 -10.94
N ILE A 392 -8.81 4.97 -11.85
CA ILE A 392 -10.20 4.63 -11.56
C ILE A 392 -10.40 3.13 -11.69
N TRP A 393 -10.89 2.49 -10.63
CA TRP A 393 -11.45 1.13 -10.67
C TRP A 393 -12.95 1.16 -10.38
N ALA A 394 -13.85 0.95 -11.33
CA ALA A 394 -13.64 0.94 -12.77
C ALA A 394 -14.70 1.84 -13.44
N ILE A 395 -14.43 2.29 -14.67
CA ILE A 395 -15.26 3.31 -15.34
C ILE A 395 -16.71 2.85 -15.51
N ASP A 396 -16.92 1.55 -15.74
CA ASP A 396 -18.23 0.93 -15.95
C ASP A 396 -19.02 0.71 -14.66
N LEU A 397 -18.44 1.04 -13.49
CA LEU A 397 -19.11 1.02 -12.19
C LEU A 397 -19.77 2.37 -11.83
N ASP A 398 -19.40 3.46 -12.50
CA ASP A 398 -20.01 4.79 -12.32
C ASP A 398 -21.51 4.76 -12.71
N ASP A 399 -22.24 5.83 -12.39
CA ASP A 399 -23.63 6.02 -12.79
C ASP A 399 -23.76 6.62 -14.19
N TYR A 400 -24.98 6.65 -14.72
CA TYR A 400 -25.22 7.11 -16.11
C TYR A 400 -25.00 8.60 -16.30
N SER A 401 -24.97 9.38 -15.21
CA SER A 401 -24.57 10.79 -15.21
C SER A 401 -23.05 11.00 -15.18
N ASN A 402 -22.26 9.93 -15.03
CA ASN A 402 -20.80 10.00 -14.86
C ASN A 402 -20.39 10.85 -13.64
N SER A 403 -21.17 10.80 -12.56
CA SER A 403 -21.01 11.73 -11.44
C SER A 403 -19.64 11.63 -10.76
N LEU A 404 -19.04 10.44 -10.70
CA LEU A 404 -17.71 10.25 -10.14
C LEU A 404 -16.60 10.57 -11.15
N LEU A 405 -16.78 10.16 -12.41
CA LEU A 405 -15.84 10.49 -13.48
C LEU A 405 -15.71 12.00 -13.72
N ASP A 406 -16.80 12.76 -13.58
CA ASP A 406 -16.78 14.23 -13.69
C ASP A 406 -15.79 14.87 -12.72
N VAL A 407 -15.78 14.41 -11.46
CA VAL A 407 -14.87 14.91 -10.42
C VAL A 407 -13.41 14.61 -10.78
N VAL A 408 -13.13 13.36 -11.16
CA VAL A 408 -11.76 12.91 -11.42
C VAL A 408 -11.20 13.51 -12.71
N SER A 409 -12.00 13.56 -13.78
CA SER A 409 -11.55 14.02 -15.09
C SER A 409 -11.41 15.55 -15.22
N SER A 410 -12.09 16.31 -14.36
CA SER A 410 -11.98 17.78 -14.30
C SER A 410 -10.84 18.27 -13.40
N ALA A 411 -10.12 17.36 -12.73
CA ALA A 411 -9.02 17.69 -11.83
C ALA A 411 -7.91 18.50 -12.51
N ASP A 412 -7.59 19.67 -11.96
CA ASP A 412 -6.42 20.46 -12.35
C ASP A 412 -5.15 19.93 -11.68
N LEU A 413 -4.77 18.69 -12.03
CA LEU A 413 -3.58 18.02 -11.51
C LEU A 413 -2.27 18.78 -11.82
N CYS A 414 -2.29 19.67 -12.80
CA CYS A 414 -1.12 20.48 -13.18
C CYS A 414 -0.81 21.58 -12.17
N SER A 415 -1.80 22.04 -11.40
CA SER A 415 -1.60 23.02 -10.33
C SER A 415 -0.70 22.52 -9.20
N GLY A 416 -0.57 21.19 -9.03
CA GLY A 416 0.28 20.55 -8.02
C GLY A 416 1.78 20.59 -8.35
N GLY A 417 2.14 21.05 -9.55
CA GLY A 417 3.51 21.10 -10.04
C GLY A 417 3.90 19.93 -10.95
N SER A 418 5.20 19.83 -11.22
CA SER A 418 5.78 18.88 -12.16
C SER A 418 7.04 18.25 -11.59
N GLY A 419 7.40 17.07 -12.09
CA GLY A 419 8.59 16.33 -11.64
C GLY A 419 8.39 15.70 -10.26
N ASP A 420 9.50 15.33 -9.63
CA ASP A 420 9.53 14.42 -8.48
C ASP A 420 9.62 15.12 -7.11
N THR A 421 9.13 16.36 -7.01
CA THR A 421 9.05 17.07 -5.72
C THR A 421 7.98 16.45 -4.82
N SER A 422 8.33 16.25 -3.55
CA SER A 422 7.48 15.63 -2.53
C SER A 422 7.47 16.48 -1.26
N SER A 423 6.29 16.61 -0.63
CA SER A 423 6.10 17.26 0.67
C SER A 423 6.16 16.27 1.85
N TYR A 424 6.33 14.97 1.59
CA TYR A 424 6.42 13.96 2.65
C TYR A 424 7.72 14.05 3.44
N GLN A 425 7.62 13.86 4.75
CA GLN A 425 8.77 13.56 5.60
C GLN A 425 9.02 12.05 5.61
N CYS A 426 10.07 11.62 4.94
CA CYS A 426 10.43 10.21 4.83
C CYS A 426 11.27 9.73 6.03
N VAL A 427 11.04 8.49 6.44
CA VAL A 427 11.87 7.82 7.46
C VAL A 427 13.29 7.64 6.91
N PRO A 428 14.33 8.05 7.65
CA PRO A 428 15.70 8.08 7.13
C PRO A 428 16.42 6.72 7.18
N ILE A 429 15.72 5.65 7.52
CA ILE A 429 16.26 4.30 7.61
C ILE A 429 15.38 3.32 6.86
N GLU A 430 15.97 2.23 6.39
CA GLU A 430 15.24 1.13 5.77
C GLU A 430 14.90 0.02 6.77
N ASP A 431 15.73 -0.15 7.80
CA ASP A 431 15.60 -1.20 8.82
C ASP A 431 14.43 -0.94 9.76
N ILE A 432 13.75 -2.02 10.15
CA ILE A 432 12.69 -1.99 11.14
C ILE A 432 13.32 -1.86 12.53
N ARG A 433 13.01 -0.77 13.22
CA ARG A 433 13.44 -0.51 14.61
C ARG A 433 12.29 -0.37 15.58
N TRP A 434 11.14 -0.95 15.28
CA TRP A 434 9.94 -0.87 16.11
C TRP A 434 9.26 -2.23 16.21
N TRP A 435 8.62 -2.46 17.35
CA TRP A 435 7.87 -3.69 17.62
C TRP A 435 6.46 -3.60 17.08
N THR A 436 6.05 -4.62 16.36
CA THR A 436 4.75 -4.76 15.69
C THR A 436 4.15 -6.12 16.05
N PRO A 437 2.83 -6.31 15.98
CA PRO A 437 2.23 -7.63 16.18
C PRO A 437 2.82 -8.70 15.23
N GLU A 438 3.30 -8.31 14.06
CA GLU A 438 3.84 -9.22 13.04
C GLU A 438 5.26 -9.70 13.34
N ASN A 439 6.05 -8.93 14.11
CA ASN A 439 7.46 -9.23 14.38
C ASN A 439 7.78 -9.44 15.88
N SER A 440 6.77 -9.48 16.75
CA SER A 440 6.97 -9.55 18.20
C SER A 440 5.85 -10.29 18.94
N GLY A 441 6.17 -10.76 20.14
CA GLY A 441 5.17 -11.29 21.08
C GLY A 441 4.42 -10.16 21.81
N PRO A 442 3.31 -10.50 22.50
CA PRO A 442 2.51 -9.53 23.26
C PRO A 442 3.31 -8.87 24.40
N ASP A 443 4.41 -9.48 24.83
CA ASP A 443 5.34 -8.97 25.84
C ASP A 443 6.27 -7.87 25.33
N LYS A 444 6.30 -7.59 24.01
CA LYS A 444 7.18 -6.57 23.39
C LYS A 444 6.43 -5.60 22.49
N GLN A 445 5.27 -5.99 21.98
CA GLN A 445 4.47 -5.18 21.07
C GLN A 445 4.29 -3.74 21.60
N GLY A 446 4.58 -2.77 20.73
CA GLY A 446 4.43 -1.36 21.03
C GLY A 446 5.43 -0.80 22.05
N GLN A 447 6.41 -1.56 22.53
CA GLN A 447 7.44 -1.02 23.41
C GLN A 447 8.45 -0.16 22.65
N CYS A 448 8.93 0.90 23.29
CA CYS A 448 9.88 1.85 22.72
C CYS A 448 10.82 2.41 23.79
N GLY A 449 11.88 3.06 23.33
CA GLY A 449 12.87 3.72 24.17
C GLY A 449 13.88 2.76 24.77
N LYS A 450 14.73 3.30 25.64
CA LYS A 450 15.96 2.64 26.10
C LYS A 450 15.73 1.60 27.20
N SER A 451 14.53 1.55 27.76
CA SER A 451 14.10 0.51 28.70
C SER A 451 13.53 -0.73 28.00
N ALA A 452 13.26 -0.65 26.70
CA ALA A 452 12.66 -1.76 25.94
C ALA A 452 13.71 -2.79 25.50
N PRO A 453 13.31 -4.05 25.27
CA PRO A 453 14.16 -5.06 24.65
C PRO A 453 14.66 -4.61 23.29
N LEU A 454 15.92 -4.87 23.00
CA LEU A 454 16.53 -4.48 21.72
C LEU A 454 15.86 -5.19 20.55
N ILE A 455 15.71 -4.46 19.44
CA ILE A 455 15.31 -4.99 18.14
C ILE A 455 16.52 -4.92 17.21
N ASN A 456 16.98 -6.07 16.70
CA ASN A 456 18.16 -6.15 15.82
C ASN A 456 19.41 -5.44 16.40
N GLY A 457 19.58 -5.44 17.73
CA GLY A 457 20.68 -4.77 18.43
C GLY A 457 20.48 -3.26 18.66
N TYR A 458 19.37 -2.68 18.20
CA TYR A 458 19.03 -1.26 18.38
C TYR A 458 18.01 -1.06 19.50
N TYR A 459 18.05 0.12 20.11
CA TYR A 459 16.93 0.56 20.96
C TYR A 459 15.68 0.77 20.09
N PRO A 460 14.55 0.16 20.45
CA PRO A 460 13.35 0.28 19.64
C PRO A 460 12.77 1.70 19.74
N VAL A 461 12.23 2.17 18.63
CA VAL A 461 11.50 3.41 18.49
C VAL A 461 10.04 3.10 18.15
N CYS A 462 9.25 4.15 17.98
CA CYS A 462 7.91 4.04 17.43
C CYS A 462 7.93 4.27 15.93
N ASP A 463 7.00 3.63 15.21
CA ASP A 463 6.92 3.73 13.75
C ASP A 463 6.53 5.16 13.32
N PRO A 464 7.42 5.93 12.67
CA PRO A 464 7.10 7.30 12.27
C PRO A 464 5.96 7.39 11.25
N ASP A 465 5.70 6.30 10.51
CA ASP A 465 4.68 6.23 9.47
C ASP A 465 3.35 5.65 9.98
N ASP A 466 3.27 5.18 11.24
CA ASP A 466 2.01 4.74 11.85
C ASP A 466 1.37 5.87 12.66
N PRO A 467 0.37 6.60 12.12
CA PRO A 467 -0.26 7.72 12.82
C PRO A 467 -0.98 7.33 14.13
N GLY A 468 -1.27 6.04 14.35
CA GLY A 468 -1.84 5.54 15.60
C GLY A 468 -0.78 5.25 16.68
N TYR A 469 0.47 5.04 16.30
CA TYR A 469 1.54 4.52 17.17
C TYR A 469 2.90 5.19 16.96
N SER A 470 2.95 6.45 16.52
CA SER A 470 4.20 7.11 16.15
C SER A 470 4.96 7.81 17.27
N CYS A 471 4.38 7.90 18.46
CA CYS A 471 4.98 8.63 19.57
C CYS A 471 5.35 7.70 20.72
N CYS A 472 6.59 7.78 21.19
CA CYS A 472 7.05 7.04 22.36
C CYS A 472 6.72 7.83 23.62
N GLY A 473 5.78 7.31 24.41
CA GLY A 473 5.37 7.90 25.68
C GLY A 473 6.37 7.63 26.81
N PRO A 474 6.18 8.28 27.98
CA PRO A 474 7.10 8.23 29.11
C PRO A 474 7.20 6.84 29.74
N ALA A 475 6.15 6.03 29.59
CA ALA A 475 6.11 4.64 30.04
C ALA A 475 6.92 3.68 29.14
N GLY A 476 7.47 4.15 28.02
CA GLY A 476 8.17 3.30 27.05
C GLY A 476 7.22 2.54 26.12
N TYR A 477 6.05 3.10 25.82
CA TYR A 477 5.11 2.51 24.88
C TYR A 477 4.72 3.49 23.79
N CYS A 478 4.53 2.97 22.58
CA CYS A 478 4.07 3.68 21.41
C CYS A 478 2.57 3.95 21.49
N GLY A 479 2.19 5.14 21.07
CA GLY A 479 0.80 5.55 20.94
C GLY A 479 0.70 6.86 20.17
N SER A 480 -0.45 7.51 20.31
CA SER A 480 -0.78 8.78 19.66
C SER A 480 -1.57 9.67 20.62
N GLY A 481 -1.65 10.98 20.31
CA GLY A 481 -2.30 11.95 21.17
C GLY A 481 -1.36 12.59 22.21
N SER A 482 -1.89 13.50 23.01
CA SER A 482 -1.07 14.38 23.87
C SER A 482 -0.28 13.63 24.94
N GLU A 483 -0.81 12.51 25.44
CA GLU A 483 -0.15 11.70 26.47
C GLU A 483 1.12 10.98 25.96
N TYR A 484 1.18 10.69 24.65
CA TYR A 484 2.33 10.04 24.02
C TYR A 484 3.23 11.02 23.26
N CYS A 485 2.69 12.12 22.75
CA CYS A 485 3.43 13.01 21.84
C CYS A 485 3.83 14.35 22.48
N SER A 486 3.18 14.80 23.57
CA SER A 486 3.30 16.19 24.07
C SER A 486 3.92 16.31 25.46
N CYS A 487 4.45 15.24 26.04
CA CYS A 487 5.14 15.29 27.32
C CYS A 487 6.64 15.57 27.16
N GLU A 488 7.30 15.98 28.25
CA GLU A 488 8.74 16.31 28.24
C GLU A 488 9.64 15.12 27.86
N MET A 489 9.27 13.91 28.31
CA MET A 489 10.01 12.68 28.01
C MET A 489 9.55 11.98 26.73
N CYS A 490 8.57 12.57 26.03
CA CYS A 490 7.94 11.97 24.87
C CYS A 490 8.78 12.18 23.61
N VAL A 491 8.83 11.16 22.76
CA VAL A 491 9.50 11.25 21.46
C VAL A 491 8.46 11.04 20.36
N ASP A 492 8.01 12.15 19.77
CA ASP A 492 7.20 12.14 18.56
C ASP A 492 8.09 11.92 17.33
N TYR A 493 8.03 10.70 16.76
CA TYR A 493 8.75 10.37 15.55
C TYR A 493 7.99 10.77 14.28
N ARG A 494 6.67 10.98 14.34
CA ARG A 494 5.88 11.34 13.15
C ARG A 494 6.16 12.75 12.68
N THR A 495 6.24 13.71 13.60
CA THR A 495 6.54 15.11 13.26
C THR A 495 8.02 15.36 13.02
N ASN A 496 8.90 14.48 13.50
CA ASN A 496 10.33 14.52 13.23
C ASN A 496 10.94 13.10 13.12
N PRO A 497 10.83 12.45 11.95
CA PRO A 497 11.38 11.11 11.73
C PRO A 497 12.91 11.02 11.91
N GLN A 498 13.63 12.14 11.87
CA GLN A 498 15.09 12.14 12.06
C GLN A 498 15.52 11.75 13.48
N LYS A 499 14.63 11.88 14.47
CA LYS A 499 14.92 11.48 15.86
C LYS A 499 15.30 10.00 16.00
N ILE A 500 14.97 9.16 15.02
CA ILE A 500 15.38 7.75 14.97
C ILE A 500 16.90 7.57 14.89
N LEU A 501 17.62 8.62 14.48
CA LEU A 501 19.08 8.66 14.37
C LEU A 501 19.74 9.26 15.61
N ASP A 502 18.98 9.75 16.59
CA ASP A 502 19.52 10.39 17.78
C ASP A 502 20.32 9.40 18.62
N PRO A 503 21.64 9.61 18.81
CA PRO A 503 22.48 8.66 19.52
C PRO A 503 22.25 8.71 21.04
N PRO A 504 22.54 7.60 21.75
CA PRO A 504 22.93 6.30 21.20
C PRO A 504 21.72 5.53 20.65
N THR A 505 21.83 5.05 19.40
CA THR A 505 20.81 4.20 18.75
C THR A 505 20.98 2.71 19.09
N GLN A 506 22.16 2.34 19.59
CA GLN A 506 22.51 1.02 20.10
C GLN A 506 23.15 1.18 21.49
N PRO A 507 23.12 0.14 22.35
CA PRO A 507 23.82 0.16 23.61
C PRO A 507 25.29 0.54 23.48
N THR A 508 25.75 1.52 24.28
CA THR A 508 27.17 1.93 24.32
C THR A 508 28.08 0.89 24.99
N ARG A 509 27.48 -0.06 25.71
CA ARG A 509 28.14 -1.21 26.36
C ARG A 509 27.21 -2.43 26.36
N PRO A 510 27.71 -3.66 26.58
CA PRO A 510 26.88 -4.85 26.69
C PRO A 510 25.76 -4.68 27.73
N ILE A 511 24.57 -5.22 27.46
CA ILE A 511 23.42 -5.10 28.37
C ILE A 511 23.74 -5.74 29.72
N GLN A 512 23.63 -4.92 30.76
CA GLN A 512 23.77 -5.26 32.17
C GLN A 512 22.60 -4.72 33.00
N TRP A 513 21.49 -4.34 32.37
CA TRP A 513 20.30 -3.79 33.02
C TRP A 513 19.06 -4.58 32.62
N TYR A 514 18.02 -4.51 33.45
CA TYR A 514 16.73 -5.13 33.15
C TYR A 514 15.93 -4.29 32.16
N THR A 515 15.50 -4.93 31.07
CA THR A 515 14.54 -4.39 30.11
C THR A 515 13.09 -4.65 30.55
N MET A 516 12.12 -4.08 29.86
CA MET A 516 10.69 -4.16 30.22
C MET A 516 10.09 -5.58 30.17
N ASP A 517 10.72 -6.50 29.45
CA ASP A 517 10.38 -7.93 29.41
C ASP A 517 10.93 -8.71 30.60
N ALA A 518 11.70 -8.08 31.50
CA ALA A 518 12.18 -8.73 32.71
C ALA A 518 11.01 -9.09 33.66
N PRO A 519 11.16 -10.19 34.43
CA PRO A 519 10.18 -10.58 35.43
C PRO A 519 9.80 -9.47 36.41
N GLU A 520 8.60 -9.57 36.96
CA GLU A 520 8.13 -8.66 38.00
C GLU A 520 9.11 -8.63 39.18
N GLY A 521 9.35 -7.42 39.71
CA GLY A 521 10.34 -7.20 40.78
C GLY A 521 11.78 -6.97 40.29
N GLN A 522 12.10 -7.16 39.01
CA GLN A 522 13.43 -6.87 38.44
C GLN A 522 13.46 -5.55 37.65
N ARG A 523 12.34 -5.18 37.03
CA ARG A 523 12.23 -3.97 36.20
C ARG A 523 12.58 -2.71 37.00
N GLY A 524 13.47 -1.88 36.44
CA GLY A 524 13.92 -0.65 37.08
C GLY A 524 14.77 -0.86 38.34
N ARG A 525 15.31 -2.06 38.57
CA ARG A 525 16.19 -2.36 39.71
C ARG A 525 17.65 -2.48 39.30
N CYS A 526 18.53 -2.25 40.26
CA CYS A 526 19.98 -2.28 40.12
C CYS A 526 20.68 -2.70 41.42
N GLY A 527 21.98 -2.94 41.32
CA GLY A 527 22.84 -3.28 42.46
C GLY A 527 22.79 -4.76 42.84
N SER A 528 23.36 -5.08 43.99
CA SER A 528 23.55 -6.46 44.47
C SER A 528 22.28 -7.11 45.04
N THR A 529 21.20 -6.35 45.19
CA THR A 529 19.93 -6.83 45.78
C THR A 529 19.03 -7.57 44.78
N VAL A 530 19.41 -7.57 43.51
CA VAL A 530 18.71 -8.25 42.41
C VAL A 530 19.63 -9.24 41.71
N PRO A 531 19.09 -10.24 40.99
CA PRO A 531 19.90 -11.23 40.29
C PRO A 531 20.93 -10.59 39.34
N THR A 532 22.02 -11.31 39.10
CA THR A 532 23.03 -10.86 38.13
C THR A 532 22.53 -11.06 36.71
N ILE A 533 23.01 -10.21 35.79
CA ILE A 533 22.78 -10.32 34.35
C ILE A 533 24.09 -10.76 33.72
N ASN A 534 24.10 -11.93 33.07
CA ASN A 534 25.30 -12.51 32.47
C ASN A 534 26.49 -12.63 33.45
N GLY A 535 26.20 -12.95 34.72
CA GLY A 535 27.22 -13.08 35.77
C GLY A 535 27.76 -11.75 36.31
N GLN A 536 27.23 -10.61 35.85
CA GLN A 536 27.61 -9.27 36.30
C GLN A 536 26.49 -8.61 37.09
N MET A 537 26.84 -7.71 38.01
CA MET A 537 25.87 -6.97 38.81
C MET A 537 24.95 -6.14 37.90
N ALA A 538 23.65 -6.17 38.16
CA ALA A 538 22.71 -5.36 37.40
C ALA A 538 22.96 -3.86 37.63
N ILE A 539 23.04 -3.09 36.55
CA ILE A 539 23.23 -1.63 36.57
C ILE A 539 21.97 -0.94 36.03
N CYS A 540 21.95 0.39 36.12
CA CYS A 540 20.99 1.20 35.39
C CYS A 540 21.50 1.50 33.98
N ASN A 541 20.59 1.71 33.02
CA ASN A 541 20.98 1.90 31.63
C ASN A 541 21.73 3.24 31.47
N PRO A 542 23.04 3.24 31.17
CA PRO A 542 23.85 4.47 31.06
C PRO A 542 23.41 5.37 29.91
N ASP A 543 22.74 4.78 28.92
CA ASP A 543 22.27 5.48 27.74
C ASP A 543 20.92 6.19 27.99
N ASP A 544 20.18 5.81 29.03
CA ASP A 544 18.85 6.34 29.34
C ASP A 544 18.95 7.67 30.11
N PRO A 545 18.56 8.82 29.51
CA PRO A 545 18.68 10.12 30.16
C PRO A 545 17.81 10.23 31.43
N PHE A 546 16.81 9.36 31.60
CA PHE A 546 15.89 9.40 32.74
C PHE A 546 16.11 8.25 33.75
N LYS A 547 16.92 7.24 33.41
CA LYS A 547 17.12 6.03 34.23
C LYS A 547 18.57 5.52 34.24
N HIS A 548 19.55 6.41 34.38
CA HIS A 548 20.99 6.07 34.36
C HIS A 548 21.62 5.98 35.75
N CYS A 549 20.94 6.44 36.80
CA CYS A 549 21.48 6.42 38.16
C CYS A 549 20.82 5.33 39.01
N CYS A 550 21.62 4.61 39.80
CA CYS A 550 21.16 3.65 40.77
C CYS A 550 21.14 4.26 42.17
N SER A 551 19.96 4.34 42.77
CA SER A 551 19.82 4.74 44.17
C SER A 551 20.40 3.70 45.13
N ASN A 552 20.73 4.12 46.36
CA ASN A 552 21.13 3.20 47.44
C ASN A 552 20.04 2.15 47.75
N GLY A 553 18.78 2.40 47.40
CA GLY A 553 17.69 1.43 47.50
C GLY A 553 17.67 0.38 46.38
N GLY A 554 18.56 0.46 45.40
CA GLY A 554 18.63 -0.47 44.28
C GLY A 554 17.56 -0.21 43.21
N TYR A 555 17.17 1.05 43.01
CA TYR A 555 16.23 1.49 41.95
C TYR A 555 16.90 2.44 40.97
N CYS A 556 16.54 2.29 39.69
CA CYS A 556 16.99 3.15 38.60
C CYS A 556 16.12 4.38 38.42
N GLY A 557 16.76 5.52 38.22
CA GLY A 557 16.10 6.79 37.96
C GLY A 557 17.09 7.91 37.62
N THR A 558 16.65 9.14 37.80
CA THR A 558 17.45 10.36 37.63
C THR A 558 17.03 11.38 38.67
N GLY A 559 17.87 12.37 38.97
CA GLY A 559 17.64 13.37 40.02
C GLY A 559 18.42 13.08 41.31
N ALA A 560 18.30 13.97 42.29
CA ALA A 560 19.14 13.97 43.48
C ALA A 560 19.00 12.67 44.30
N GLU A 561 17.78 12.11 44.38
CA GLU A 561 17.53 10.87 45.11
C GLU A 561 18.13 9.61 44.46
N PHE A 562 18.47 9.66 43.17
CA PHE A 562 19.06 8.56 42.42
C PHE A 562 20.55 8.75 42.11
N CYS A 563 21.00 9.98 41.90
CA CYS A 563 22.35 10.29 41.43
C CYS A 563 23.25 10.91 42.51
N GLU A 564 22.68 11.63 43.49
CA GLU A 564 23.47 12.45 44.45
C GLU A 564 23.44 11.89 45.88
N CYS A 565 22.73 10.79 46.12
CA CYS A 565 22.66 10.18 47.44
C CYS A 565 23.96 9.47 47.83
N SER A 566 24.19 9.30 49.14
CA SER A 566 25.30 8.47 49.62
C SER A 566 25.13 7.02 49.17
N GLY A 567 26.08 6.52 48.37
CA GLY A 567 26.06 5.17 47.80
C GLY A 567 25.31 5.04 46.47
N CYS A 568 24.79 6.16 45.94
CA CYS A 568 24.26 6.20 44.58
C CYS A 568 25.39 6.04 43.54
N VAL A 569 25.06 5.47 42.37
CA VAL A 569 26.01 5.30 41.26
C VAL A 569 25.40 5.85 39.99
N ASP A 570 26.06 6.83 39.37
CA ASP A 570 25.73 7.34 38.04
C ASP A 570 26.48 6.54 36.97
N TYR A 571 25.78 5.68 36.24
CA TYR A 571 26.38 4.84 35.20
C TYR A 571 26.65 5.57 33.89
N LYS A 572 26.12 6.79 33.70
CA LYS A 572 26.39 7.60 32.51
C LYS A 572 27.83 8.14 32.53
N THR A 573 28.34 8.46 33.72
CA THR A 573 29.71 8.98 33.92
C THR A 573 30.71 7.94 34.44
N SER A 574 30.22 6.76 34.87
CA SER A 574 31.03 5.65 35.39
C SER A 574 31.58 4.67 34.36
#